data_AF-A0A1P8WVI6-F1
#
_entry.id   AF-A0A1P8WVI6-F1
#
_cell.length_a   1.000
_cell.length_b   1.000
_cell.length_c   1.000
_cell.angle_alpha   90.00
_cell.angle_beta   90.00
_cell.angle_gamma   90.00
#
_symmetry.space_group_name_H-M   'P 1'
#
loop_
_entity.id
_entity.type
_entity.pdbx_description
1 polymer ?
#
loop_
_entity_poly.entity_id
_entity_poly.type
_entity_poly.pdbx_seq_one_letter_code
_entity_poly.pdbx_strand_id
1 'polypeptide(L)' 'MADDVDMATTLADQHLAHSLRAARATVPAGVSGECQQCGEDMPRLVNGRCGYCRDGRAPK' A
#
# COMPACT_ATOMS: atom_id res chain seq x y z
N MET A 1 -0.63 9.75 -38.49
CA MET A 1 0.33 10.80 -38.09
C MET A 1 0.13 10.94 -36.59
N ALA A 2 1.20 10.84 -35.81
CA ALA A 2 1.09 11.06 -34.38
C ALA A 2 1.02 12.57 -34.14
N ASP A 3 0.04 13.04 -33.37
CA ASP A 3 -0.06 14.44 -32.96
C ASP A 3 0.46 14.64 -31.51
N ASP A 4 0.36 15.86 -31.02
CA ASP A 4 0.78 16.19 -29.66
C ASP A 4 -0.03 15.45 -28.59
N VAL A 5 -1.28 15.08 -28.89
CA VAL A 5 -2.15 14.31 -28.00
C VAL A 5 -1.62 12.88 -27.90
N ASP A 6 -1.28 12.26 -29.03
CA ASP A 6 -0.70 10.91 -29.07
C ASP A 6 0.62 10.83 -28.28
N MET A 7 1.47 11.86 -28.40
CA MET A 7 2.71 11.95 -27.64
C MET A 7 2.47 12.12 -26.14
N ALA A 8 1.50 12.97 -25.75
CA ALA A 8 1.14 13.19 -24.35
C ALA A 8 0.60 11.91 -23.70
N THR A 9 -0.26 11.16 -24.40
CA THR A 9 -0.79 9.88 -23.90
C THR A 9 0.31 8.85 -23.71
N THR A 10 1.22 8.73 -24.69
CA THR A 10 2.36 7.80 -24.59
C THR A 10 3.23 8.10 -23.38
N LEU A 11 3.52 9.38 -23.13
CA LEU A 11 4.31 9.80 -21.97
C LEU A 11 3.57 9.49 -20.65
N ALA A 12 2.27 9.78 -20.57
CA ALA A 12 1.45 9.49 -19.40
C ALA A 12 1.45 7.99 -19.05
N ASP A 13 1.30 7.13 -20.05
CA ASP A 13 1.31 5.66 -19.87
C ASP A 13 2.66 5.16 -19.36
N GLN A 14 3.77 5.70 -19.90
CA GLN A 14 5.12 5.36 -19.44
C GLN A 14 5.33 5.76 -17.97
N HIS A 15 4.90 6.96 -17.59
CA HIS A 15 4.98 7.44 -16.20
C HIS A 15 4.10 6.63 -15.26
N LEU A 16 2.88 6.28 -15.67
CA LEU A 16 1.97 5.45 -14.89
C LEU A 16 2.58 4.06 -14.66
N ALA A 17 3.07 3.42 -15.73
CA ALA A 17 3.68 2.09 -15.65
C ALA A 17 4.93 2.09 -14.75
N HIS A 18 5.75 3.13 -14.81
CA HIS A 18 6.91 3.28 -13.91
C HIS A 18 6.47 3.43 -12.45
N SER A 19 5.51 4.31 -12.19
CA SER A 19 4.99 4.57 -10.84
C SER A 19 4.36 3.32 -10.22
N LEU A 20 3.58 2.56 -10.99
CA LEU A 20 2.99 1.30 -10.55
C LEU A 20 4.04 0.25 -10.20
N ARG A 21 5.13 0.15 -10.98
CA ARG A 21 6.24 -0.76 -10.66
C ARG A 21 6.96 -0.35 -9.38
N ALA A 22 7.22 0.94 -9.20
CA ALA A 22 7.89 1.46 -8.00
C ALA A 22 7.04 1.31 -6.73
N ALA A 23 5.72 1.48 -6.83
CA ALA A 23 4.81 1.39 -5.69
C ALA A 23 4.43 -0.05 -5.29
N ARG A 24 4.79 -1.05 -6.10
CA ARG A 24 4.55 -2.47 -5.78
C ARG A 24 5.43 -2.91 -4.61
N ALA A 25 4.92 -2.71 -3.39
CA ALA A 25 5.48 -3.31 -2.19
C ALA A 25 4.85 -4.68 -1.94
N THR A 26 5.67 -5.69 -1.62
CA THR A 26 5.19 -6.95 -1.07
C THR A 26 4.61 -6.68 0.32
N VAL A 27 3.29 -6.72 0.43
CA VAL A 27 2.61 -6.61 1.73
C VAL A 27 2.64 -7.99 2.39
N PRO A 28 3.25 -8.13 3.58
CA PRO A 28 3.26 -9.41 4.28
C PRO A 28 1.83 -9.88 4.56
N ALA A 29 1.61 -11.19 4.47
CA ALA A 29 0.40 -11.80 5.00
C ALA A 29 0.33 -11.48 6.49
N GLY A 30 -0.85 -11.05 6.96
CA GLY A 30 -1.01 -10.78 8.39
C GLY A 30 -1.32 -12.07 9.15
N VAL A 31 -0.90 -12.11 10.41
CA VAL A 31 -1.19 -13.21 11.35
C VAL A 31 -2.19 -12.74 12.40
N SER A 32 -3.04 -13.63 12.89
CA SER A 32 -3.94 -13.33 14.01
C SER A 32 -3.17 -13.28 15.33
N GLY A 33 -3.56 -12.39 16.25
CA GLY A 33 -3.05 -12.36 17.62
C GLY A 33 -3.05 -10.95 18.21
N GLU A 34 -2.31 -10.77 19.30
CA GLU A 34 -2.24 -9.53 20.06
C GLU A 34 -1.27 -8.49 19.44
N CYS A 35 -1.75 -7.25 19.28
CA CYS A 35 -0.94 -6.14 18.78
C CYS A 35 0.10 -5.69 19.82
N GLN A 36 1.38 -5.65 19.43
CA GLN A 36 2.49 -5.24 20.31
C GLN A 36 2.45 -3.77 20.76
N GLN A 37 1.62 -2.93 20.14
CA GLN A 37 1.52 -1.51 20.48
C GLN A 37 0.31 -1.19 21.36
N CYS A 38 -0.86 -1.75 21.05
CA CYS A 38 -2.10 -1.43 21.78
C CYS A 38 -2.61 -2.57 22.65
N GLY A 39 -2.06 -3.79 22.54
CA GLY A 39 -2.48 -4.95 23.33
C GLY A 39 -3.80 -5.58 22.90
N GLU A 40 -4.40 -5.13 21.78
CA GLU A 40 -5.68 -5.64 21.30
C GLU A 40 -5.48 -6.89 20.42
N ASP A 41 -6.35 -7.89 20.58
CA ASP A 41 -6.40 -9.07 19.71
C ASP A 41 -7.00 -8.67 18.35
N MET A 42 -6.23 -8.91 17.30
CA MET A 42 -6.55 -8.47 15.95
C MET A 42 -6.46 -9.65 14.98
N PRO A 43 -7.42 -9.82 14.06
CA PRO A 43 -7.38 -10.91 13.08
C PRO A 43 -6.23 -10.77 12.07
N ARG A 44 -5.61 -9.58 11.97
CA ARG A 44 -4.54 -9.30 11.02
C ARG A 44 -3.50 -8.34 11.59
N LEU A 45 -2.40 -8.91 12.06
CA LEU A 45 -1.16 -8.21 12.43
C LEU A 45 -0.15 -8.30 11.30
N VAL A 46 0.47 -7.18 10.95
CA VAL A 46 1.62 -7.15 10.05
C VAL A 46 2.80 -6.60 10.83
N ASN A 47 3.91 -7.34 10.89
CA ASN A 47 5.06 -7.01 11.73
C ASN A 47 4.68 -6.74 13.20
N GLY A 48 3.76 -7.54 13.76
CA GLY A 48 3.31 -7.43 15.15
C GLY A 48 2.39 -6.24 15.46
N ARG A 49 2.00 -5.44 14.45
CA ARG A 49 1.14 -4.25 14.64
C ARG A 49 -0.18 -4.40 13.89
N CYS A 50 -1.27 -3.99 14.54
CA CYS A 50 -2.60 -3.92 13.95
C CYS A 50 -2.71 -2.80 12.91
N GLY A 51 -3.75 -2.87 12.05
CA GLY A 51 -4.00 -1.85 11.04
C GLY A 51 -4.10 -0.43 11.63
N TYR A 52 -4.84 -0.27 12.73
CA TYR A 52 -5.01 1.02 13.39
C TYR A 52 -3.69 1.64 13.84
N CYS A 53 -2.88 0.88 14.58
CA CYS A 53 -1.59 1.35 15.08
C CYS A 53 -0.60 1.66 13.94
N ARG A 54 -0.59 0.87 12.86
CA ARG A 54 0.25 1.14 11.68
C ARG A 54 -0.18 2.43 10.96
N ASP A 55 -1.49 2.67 10.90
CA ASP A 55 -2.08 3.82 10.20
C ASP A 55 -2.18 5.07 11.12
N GLY A 56 -1.72 4.99 12.37
CA GLY A 56 -1.73 6.10 13.33
C GLY A 56 -3.12 6.44 13.90
N ARG A 57 -4.04 5.48 13.90
CA ARG A 57 -5.42 5.63 14.40
C ARG A 57 -5.61 4.88 15.71
N ALA A 58 -6.59 5.31 16.51
CA ALA A 58 -7.01 4.56 17.69
C ALA A 58 -7.70 3.25 17.24
N PRO A 59 -7.36 2.10 17.82
CA PRO A 59 -8.16 0.89 17.69
C PRO A 59 -9.55 1.14 18.29
N LYS A 60 -10.58 0.63 17.64
CA LYS A 60 -11.97 0.67 18.13
C LYS A 60 -12.37 -0.68 18.67
#